data_AF-A0A1Y1QIU8-F1
#
_entry.id   AF-A0A1Y1QIU8-F1
#
_cell.length_a   1.000
_cell.length_b   1.000
_cell.length_c   1.000
_cell.angle_alpha   90.00
_cell.angle_beta   90.00
_cell.angle_gamma   90.00
#
_symmetry.space_group_name_H-M   'P 1'
#
loop_
_entity.id
_entity.type
_entity.pdbx_description
1 polymer ?
#
loop_
_entity_poly.entity_id
_entity_poly.type
_entity_poly.pdbx_seq_one_letter_code
_entity_poly.pdbx_strand_id
1 'polypeptide(L)'
;MESGTTIKGQLHRTGHEPVRTGHVDYAIIDANGSIREQGWVEHSSAIRMRHTNRPSRFSIALKQPLANGEKVRLSYHQGNHP
;
A
#
# COMPACT_ATOMS: atom_id res chain seq x y z
N MET A 1 -12.00 18.09 13.59
CA MET A 1 -10.88 17.81 12.68
C MET A 1 -10.54 16.34 12.90
N GLU A 2 -10.95 15.45 11.99
CA GLU A 2 -10.64 14.02 12.13
C GLU A 2 -9.15 13.82 11.85
N SER A 3 -8.38 13.54 12.89
CA SER A 3 -6.97 13.15 12.79
C SER A 3 -6.87 11.73 12.25
N GLY A 4 -7.19 11.55 10.96
CA GLY A 4 -7.03 10.28 10.28
C GLY A 4 -5.56 9.86 10.23
N THR A 5 -5.24 8.66 10.71
CA THR A 5 -3.89 8.11 10.59
C THR A 5 -3.64 7.72 9.13
N THR A 6 -2.54 8.19 8.55
CA THR A 6 -2.14 7.82 7.19
C THR A 6 -0.89 6.96 7.22
N ILE A 7 -0.98 5.74 6.70
CA ILE A 7 0.19 4.90 6.45
C ILE A 7 0.80 5.33 5.12
N LYS A 8 2.11 5.59 5.11
CA LYS A 8 2.85 5.92 3.89
C LYS A 8 3.89 4.84 3.65
N GLY A 9 4.08 4.48 2.39
CA GLY A 9 5.09 3.48 2.02
C GLY A 9 5.71 3.73 0.66
N GLN A 10 6.79 3.01 0.41
CA GLN A 10 7.57 3.06 -0.81
C GLN A 10 7.70 1.67 -1.41
N LEU A 11 7.53 1.58 -2.73
CA LEU A 11 7.76 0.38 -3.52
C LEU A 11 9.06 0.57 -4.30
N HIS A 12 9.98 -0.38 -4.14
CA HIS A 12 11.24 -0.43 -4.87
C HIS A 12 11.18 -1.53 -5.92
N ARG A 13 11.69 -1.23 -7.11
CA ARG A 13 11.78 -2.20 -8.20
C ARG A 13 13.07 -3.00 -8.05
N THR A 14 12.97 -4.33 -8.02
CA THR A 14 14.13 -5.24 -7.96
C THR A 14 14.47 -5.89 -9.31
N GLY A 15 13.59 -5.79 -10.31
CA GLY A 15 13.76 -6.36 -11.65
C GLY A 15 13.94 -5.33 -12.77
N HIS A 16 14.15 -5.83 -14.00
CA HIS A 16 14.33 -4.99 -15.19
C HIS A 16 13.05 -4.73 -15.98
N GLU A 17 12.02 -5.58 -15.80
CA GLU A 17 10.77 -5.48 -16.52
C GLU A 17 9.97 -4.22 -16.15
N PRO A 18 9.39 -3.51 -17.13
CA PRO A 18 8.55 -2.36 -16.86
C PRO A 18 7.20 -2.80 -16.28
N VAL A 19 6.86 -2.30 -15.09
CA VAL A 19 5.53 -2.54 -14.51
C VAL A 19 4.59 -1.41 -14.90
N ARG A 20 3.68 -1.69 -15.84
CA ARG A 20 2.80 -0.66 -16.44
C ARG A 20 1.59 -0.31 -15.57
N THR A 21 1.14 -1.21 -14.71
CA THR A 21 -0.01 -1.05 -13.82
C THR A 21 0.20 -1.88 -12.56
N GLY A 22 -0.38 -1.45 -11.44
CA GLY A 22 -0.27 -2.14 -10.16
C GLY A 22 -0.96 -1.37 -9.04
N HIS A 23 -1.19 -2.07 -7.93
CA HIS A 23 -1.84 -1.53 -6.74
C HIS A 23 -1.30 -2.22 -5.48
N VAL A 24 -1.57 -1.64 -4.32
CA VAL A 24 -1.25 -2.22 -3.02
C VAL A 24 -2.57 -2.54 -2.31
N ASP A 25 -2.79 -3.82 -2.08
CA ASP A 25 -3.83 -4.27 -1.16
C ASP A 25 -3.33 -4.15 0.27
N TYR A 26 -4.22 -3.74 1.16
CA TYR A 26 -3.93 -3.66 2.57
C TYR A 26 -5.01 -4.33 3.40
N ALA A 27 -4.60 -4.88 4.54
CA ALA A 27 -5.50 -5.31 5.60
C ALA A 27 -4.91 -4.92 6.97
N ILE A 28 -5.76 -4.38 7.84
CA ILE A 28 -5.47 -4.18 9.25
C ILE A 28 -6.00 -5.39 10.01
N ILE A 29 -5.07 -6.10 10.63
CA ILE A 29 -5.32 -7.32 11.39
C ILE A 29 -5.26 -6.94 12.86
N ASP A 30 -6.32 -7.22 13.60
CA ASP A 30 -6.37 -6.96 15.04
C ASP A 30 -5.47 -7.92 15.84
N ALA A 31 -5.36 -7.69 17.15
CA ALA A 31 -4.54 -8.52 18.04
C ALA A 31 -5.01 -10.00 18.11
N ASN A 32 -6.27 -10.27 17.75
CA ASN A 32 -6.86 -11.61 17.71
C ASN A 32 -6.70 -12.29 16.34
N GLY A 33 -6.10 -11.60 15.35
CA GLY A 33 -5.90 -12.12 14.01
C GLY A 33 -7.07 -11.87 13.05
N SER A 34 -8.10 -11.11 13.44
CA SER A 34 -9.24 -10.79 12.59
C SER A 34 -8.99 -9.54 11.74
N ILE A 35 -9.59 -9.48 10.55
CA ILE A 35 -9.48 -8.32 9.68
C ILE A 35 -10.47 -7.24 10.16
N ARG A 36 -9.94 -6.11 10.63
CA ARG A 36 -10.74 -4.94 11.00
C ARG A 36 -11.07 -4.06 9.79
N GLU A 37 -10.09 -3.89 8.91
CA GLU A 37 -10.17 -2.96 7.77
C GLU A 37 -9.37 -3.55 6.62
N GLN A 38 -9.86 -3.43 5.39
CA GLN A 38 -9.11 -3.81 4.20
C GLN A 38 -9.52 -2.95 3.01
N GLY A 39 -8.66 -2.89 2.01
CA GLY A 39 -8.91 -2.19 0.76
C GLY A 39 -7.67 -2.20 -0.11
N TRP A 40 -7.66 -1.32 -1.10
CA TRP A 40 -6.54 -1.17 -2.02
C TRP A 40 -6.29 0.30 -2.31
N VAL A 41 -5.05 0.61 -2.70
CA VAL A 41 -4.65 1.95 -3.16
C VAL A 41 -3.77 1.84 -4.39
N GLU A 42 -3.93 2.79 -5.30
CA GLU A 42 -2.96 2.98 -6.36
C GLU A 42 -1.64 3.50 -5.81
N HIS A 43 -0.54 3.12 -6.45
CA HIS A 43 0.77 3.70 -6.20
C HIS A 43 1.11 4.75 -7.25
N SER A 44 1.99 5.71 -6.92
CA SER A 44 2.46 6.69 -7.89
C SER A 44 3.18 6.03 -9.08
N SER A 45 3.17 6.68 -10.25
CA SER A 45 3.71 6.14 -11.50
C SER A 45 5.24 6.10 -11.60
N ALA A 46 6.00 6.38 -10.53
CA ALA A 46 7.47 6.43 -10.58
C ALA A 46 8.11 5.09 -11.02
N ILE A 47 7.53 3.95 -10.64
CA ILE A 47 7.91 2.61 -11.15
C ILE A 47 7.47 2.41 -12.61
N ARG A 48 6.39 3.06 -13.07
CA ARG A 48 5.81 2.84 -14.42
C ARG A 48 6.69 3.31 -15.58
N MET A 49 7.65 4.21 -15.35
CA MET A 49 8.45 4.80 -16.42
C MET A 49 9.89 4.93 -15.97
N ARG A 50 10.83 4.17 -16.61
CA ARG A 50 12.31 4.33 -16.74
C ARG A 50 13.16 4.97 -15.62
N HIS A 51 12.57 5.36 -14.49
CA HIS A 51 13.15 6.03 -13.35
C HIS A 51 13.40 4.96 -12.29
N THR A 52 14.29 4.02 -12.62
CA THR A 52 14.76 2.97 -11.71
C THR A 52 15.24 3.50 -10.37
N ASN A 53 15.62 4.77 -10.33
CA ASN A 53 16.20 5.44 -9.18
C ASN A 53 15.15 6.16 -8.31
N ARG A 54 13.85 6.11 -8.64
CA ARG A 54 12.78 6.74 -7.85
C ARG A 54 11.71 5.71 -7.46
N PRO A 55 11.51 5.44 -6.16
CA PRO A 55 10.47 4.51 -5.72
C PRO A 55 9.08 5.08 -5.98
N SER A 56 8.12 4.19 -6.29
CA SER A 56 6.71 4.55 -6.21
C SER A 56 6.29 4.72 -4.77
N ARG A 57 5.39 5.65 -4.53
CA ARG A 57 4.86 5.95 -3.20
C ARG A 57 3.39 5.57 -3.17
N PHE A 58 2.93 5.10 -2.02
CA PHE A 58 1.51 4.92 -1.74
C PHE A 58 1.16 5.55 -0.39
N SER A 59 -0.12 5.86 -0.20
CA SER A 59 -0.64 6.38 1.05
C SER A 59 -2.02 5.77 1.30
N ILE A 60 -2.22 5.24 2.51
CA ILE A 60 -3.46 4.62 2.94
C ILE A 60 -4.00 5.46 4.09
N ALA A 61 -5.13 6.13 3.87
CA ALA A 61 -5.86 6.79 4.94
C ALA A 61 -6.71 5.75 5.67
N LEU A 62 -6.40 5.51 6.95
CA LEU A 62 -7.15 4.57 7.77
C LEU A 62 -8.45 5.21 8.26
N LYS A 63 -9.51 4.41 8.35
CA LYS A 63 -10.79 4.84 8.95
C LYS A 63 -10.66 5.22 10.43
N GLN A 64 -9.72 4.59 11.12
CA GLN A 64 -9.37 4.89 12.51
C GLN A 64 -7.86 4.70 12.72
N PRO A 65 -7.27 5.36 13.73
CA PRO A 65 -5.87 5.15 14.09
C PRO A 65 -5.52 3.68 14.33
N LEU A 66 -4.27 3.30 14.01
CA LEU A 66 -3.75 1.97 14.28
C LEU A 66 -3.63 1.78 15.80
N ALA A 67 -4.32 0.78 16.34
CA ALA A 67 -4.28 0.48 17.77
C ALA A 67 -3.09 -0.42 18.13
N ASN A 68 -2.72 -0.44 19.42
CA ASN A 68 -1.66 -1.31 19.92
C ASN A 68 -1.99 -2.78 19.67
N GLY A 69 -1.04 -3.52 19.10
CA GLY A 69 -1.20 -4.93 18.77
C GLY A 69 -1.81 -5.20 17.39
N GLU A 70 -2.33 -4.18 16.69
CA GLU A 70 -2.76 -4.32 15.30
C GLU A 70 -1.55 -4.45 14.37
N LYS A 71 -1.72 -5.21 13.29
CA LYS A 71 -0.72 -5.42 12.25
C LYS A 71 -1.26 -4.95 10.90
N VAL A 72 -0.39 -4.37 10.10
CA VAL A 72 -0.69 -3.99 8.72
C VAL A 72 -0.11 -5.07 7.81
N ARG A 73 -0.96 -5.75 7.04
CA ARG A 73 -0.55 -6.62 5.95
C ARG A 73 -0.65 -5.85 4.65
N LEU A 74 0.41 -5.90 3.85
CA LEU A 74 0.49 -5.24 2.54
C LEU A 74 0.83 -6.29 1.49
N SER A 75 0.10 -6.28 0.38
CA SER A 75 0.35 -7.13 -0.79
C SER A 75 0.42 -6.28 -2.03
N TYR A 76 1.48 -6.45 -2.83
CA TYR A 76 1.61 -5.77 -4.10
C TYR A 76 1.14 -6.66 -5.24
N HIS A 77 0.29 -6.11 -6.10
CA HIS A 77 -0.22 -6.81 -7.28
C HIS A 77 0.15 -6.03 -8.55
N GLN A 78 0.66 -6.75 -9.55
CA GLN A 78 0.81 -6.24 -10.90
C GLN A 78 -0.54 -6.30 -11.61
N GLY A 79 -0.86 -5.31 -12.43
CA GLY A 79 -2.15 -5.24 -13.10
C GLY A 79 -3.13 -4.25 -12.46
N ASN A 80 -4.30 -4.14 -13.08
CA ASN A 80 -5.42 -3.39 -12.50
C ASN A 80 -6.04 -4.24 -11.39
N HIS A 81 -6.53 -3.57 -10.33
CA HIS A 81 -7.39 -4.24 -9.35
C HIS A 81 -8.72 -4.58 -10.06
N PRO A 82 -9.26 -5.81 -9.91
CA PRO A 82 -10.56 -6.20 -10.48
C PRO A 82 -11.73 -5.44 -9.86
#